data_AF-A0A3R9RZV8-F1
#
_entry.id   AF-A0A3R9RZV8-F1
#
_cell.length_a   1.000
_cell.length_b   1.000
_cell.length_c   1.000
_cell.angle_alpha   90.00
_cell.angle_beta   90.00
_cell.angle_gamma   90.00
#
_symmetry.space_group_name_H-M   'P 1'
#
loop_
_entity.id
_entity.type
_entity.pdbx_description
1 polymer ?
#
loop_
_entity_poly.entity_id
_entity_poly.type
_entity_poly.pdbx_seq_one_letter_code
_entity_poly.pdbx_strand_id
1 'polypeptide(L)' 'PDANKRLTDYAANVFYSPIEQMDIGMEYHQGKREVFDGRTADVSRVNFVSMYKF' A
#
# COMPACT_ATOMS: atom_id res chain seq x y z
N PRO A 1 -8.53 -24.52 -1.22
CA PRO A 1 -8.83 -23.07 -1.26
C PRO A 1 -8.52 -22.43 0.10
N ASP A 2 -7.36 -21.79 0.23
CA ASP A 2 -6.95 -21.07 1.44
C ASP A 2 -7.75 -19.76 1.53
N ALA A 3 -8.99 -19.86 2.03
CA ALA A 3 -9.83 -18.70 2.29
C ALA A 3 -9.19 -17.83 3.38
N ASN A 4 -9.30 -16.51 3.24
CA ASN A 4 -8.80 -15.58 4.24
C ASN A 4 -9.81 -15.48 5.37
N LYS A 5 -9.33 -15.64 6.61
CA LYS A 5 -10.16 -15.38 7.79
C LYS A 5 -10.27 -13.88 8.04
N ARG A 6 -9.16 -13.16 7.87
CA ARG A 6 -9.08 -11.71 8.06
C ARG A 6 -7.90 -11.14 7.29
N LEU A 7 -8.14 -10.02 6.61
CA LEU A 7 -7.10 -9.19 6.00
C LEU A 7 -7.24 -7.79 6.60
N THR A 8 -6.16 -7.31 7.21
CA THR A 8 -6.09 -5.95 7.74
C THR A 8 -4.99 -5.21 6.99
N ASP A 9 -5.33 -4.06 6.41
CA ASP A 9 -4.41 -3.22 5.67
C ASP A 9 -4.52 -1.78 6.16
N TYR A 10 -3.39 -1.21 6.58
CA TYR A 10 -3.26 0.19 6.95
C TYR A 10 -2.41 0.89 5.91
N ALA A 11 -2.94 1.95 5.30
CA ALA A 11 -2.23 2.72 4.29
C ALA A 11 -1.95 4.15 4.78
N ALA A 12 -0.74 4.64 4.50
CA ALA A 12 -0.32 6.01 4.72
C ALA A 12 0.25 6.57 3.41
N ASN A 13 -0.25 7.74 3.01
CA ASN A 13 0.08 8.35 1.73
C ASN A 13 0.68 9.74 1.94
N VAL A 14 1.74 10.05 1.20
CA VAL A 14 2.37 11.37 1.14
C VAL A 14 2.51 11.78 -0.32
N PHE A 15 1.99 12.96 -0.65
CA PHE A 15 2.09 13.54 -1.98
C PHE A 15 2.70 14.93 -1.90
N TYR A 16 3.57 15.24 -2.87
CA TYR A 16 4.21 16.52 -3.02
C TYR A 16 4.22 16.94 -4.49
N SER A 17 3.75 18.17 -4.75
CA SER A 17 3.71 18.77 -6.08
C SER A 17 4.70 19.93 -6.12
N PRO A 18 5.97 19.71 -6.53
CA PRO A 18 6.95 20.79 -6.62
C PRO A 18 6.60 21.86 -7.66
N ILE A 19 5.89 21.47 -8.72
CA ILE A 19 5.39 22.33 -9.80
C ILE A 19 4.01 21.84 -10.24
N GLU A 20 3.20 22.68 -10.89
CA GLU A 20 1.83 22.30 -11.32
C GLU A 20 1.82 21.07 -12.23
N GLN A 21 2.86 20.89 -13.05
CA GLN A 21 2.98 19.79 -14.01
C GLN A 21 3.52 18.49 -13.41
N MET A 22 3.91 18.44 -12.13
CA MET A 22 4.56 17.26 -11.56
C MET A 22 4.06 16.95 -10.15
N ASP A 23 3.61 15.71 -9.95
CA ASP A 23 3.31 15.14 -8.65
C ASP A 23 4.29 14.01 -8.33
N ILE A 24 4.75 13.96 -7.08
CA ILE A 24 5.56 12.89 -6.52
C ILE A 24 4.78 12.32 -5.34
N GLY A 25 4.63 11.01 -5.28
CA GLY A 25 3.91 10.31 -4.23
C GLY A 25 4.71 9.15 -3.66
N MET A 26 4.52 8.92 -2.36
CA MET A 26 4.97 7.74 -1.65
C MET A 26 3.80 7.19 -0.84
N GLU A 27 3.59 5.88 -0.92
CA GLU A 27 2.55 5.17 -0.19
C GLU A 27 3.19 4.03 0.60
N TYR A 28 2.83 3.92 1.87
CA TYR A 28 3.19 2.81 2.72
C TYR A 28 1.94 2.04 3.13
N HIS A 29 1.92 0.75 2.82
CA HIS A 29 0.92 -0.19 3.30
C HIS A 29 1.55 -1.11 4.34
N GLN A 30 0.91 -1.22 5.50
CA GLN A 30 1.16 -2.28 6.47
C GLN A 30 -0.01 -3.27 6.40
N GLY A 31 0.23 -4.39 5.73
CA GLY A 31 -0.77 -5.42 5.49
C GLY A 31 -0.46 -6.71 6.24
N LYS A 32 -1.44 -7.23 6.96
CA LYS A 32 -1.38 -8.55 7.61
C LYS A 32 -2.53 -9.42 7.15
N ARG A 33 -2.20 -10.62 6.69
CA ARG A 33 -3.15 -11.64 6.24
C ARG A 33 -3.16 -12.82 7.21
N GLU A 34 -4.34 -13.18 7.69
CA GLU A 34 -4.59 -14.37 8.51
C GLU A 34 -5.45 -15.37 7.72
N VAL A 35 -4.97 -16.60 7.58
CA VAL A 35 -5.76 -17.73 7.04
C VAL A 35 -6.37 -18.56 8.17
N PHE A 36 -7.42 -19.31 7.88
CA PHE A 36 -8.18 -20.07 8.90
C PHE A 36 -7.35 -21.09 9.69
N ASP A 37 -6.25 -21.55 9.10
CA ASP A 37 -5.27 -22.49 9.67
C ASP A 37 -4.25 -21.82 10.61
N GLY A 38 -4.48 -20.56 11.00
CA GLY A 38 -3.63 -19.83 11.95
C GLY A 38 -2.32 -19.27 11.38
N ARG A 39 -1.98 -19.61 10.13
CA ARG A 39 -0.82 -19.03 9.42
C ARG A 39 -1.04 -17.53 9.16
N THR A 40 -0.02 -16.73 9.45
CA THR A 40 0.02 -15.28 9.17
C THR A 40 1.01 -15.00 8.05
N ALA A 41 0.64 -14.09 7.16
CA ALA A 41 1.55 -13.57 6.12
C ALA A 41 1.61 -12.05 6.21
N ASP A 42 2.82 -11.51 6.20
CA ASP A 42 3.07 -10.07 6.06
C ASP A 42 3.05 -9.71 4.57
N VAL A 43 2.25 -8.70 4.23
CA VAL A 43 2.09 -8.20 2.85
C VAL A 43 2.31 -6.69 2.80
N SER A 44 3.13 -6.17 3.70
CA SER A 44 3.48 -4.75 3.73
C SER A 44 4.26 -4.35 2.48
N ARG A 45 3.94 -3.17 1.92
CA ARG A 45 4.55 -2.66 0.68
C ARG A 45 4.77 -1.16 0.75
N VAL A 46 5.80 -0.69 0.05
CA VAL A 46 6.06 0.73 -0.19
C VAL A 46 5.94 0.97 -1.69
N ASN A 47 5.12 1.93 -2.10
CA ASN A 47 4.98 2.35 -3.49
C ASN A 47 5.54 3.76 -3.66
N PHE A 48 6.20 4.00 -4.78
CA PHE A 48 6.64 5.33 -5.21
C PHE A 48 6.00 5.63 -6.56
N VAL A 49 5.49 6.84 -6.72
CA VAL A 49 4.86 7.29 -7.96
C VAL A 49 5.36 8.67 -8.34
N SER A 50 5.58 8.89 -9.63
CA SER A 50 5.74 10.22 -10.20
C SER A 50 4.78 10.36 -11.37
N MET A 51 4.09 11.50 -11.43
CA MET A 51 3.12 11.79 -12.47
C MET A 51 3.44 13.14 -13.08
N TYR A 52 3.58 13.16 -14.41
CA TYR A 52 3.71 14.38 -15.19
C TYR A 52 2.38 14.70 -15.88
N LYS A 53 1.90 15.94 -15.76
CA LYS A 53 0.65 16.42 -16.35
C LYS A 53 0.96 17.20 -17.63
N PHE A 54 0.29 16.83 -18.72
CA PHE A 54 0.39 17.48 -20.03
C PHE A 54 -0.70 18.53 -20.22
#